data_AF-A0A2A4NVY2-F1
#
_entry.id   AF-A0A2A4NVY2-F1
#
_cell.length_a   1.000
_cell.length_b   1.000
_cell.length_c   1.000
_cell.angle_alpha   90.00
_cell.angle_beta   90.00
_cell.angle_gamma   90.00
#
_symmetry.space_group_name_H-M   'P 1'
#
loop_
_entity.id
_entity.type
_entity.pdbx_description
1 polymer ?
#
loop_
_entity_poly.entity_id
_entity_poly.type
_entity_poly.pdbx_seq_one_letter_code
_entity_poly.pdbx_strand_id
1 'polypeptide(L)'
;MAGGGVRNSFLVNRIGNNLGSGTALHNYSELGWNADLRESVAFALLADAHLNGEPASWPRSTGSSHPCVLGKLAGASFSNLSGPKS
;
A
#
# COMPACT_ATOMS: atom_id res chain seq x y z
N MET A 1 0.67 8.58 -10.61
CA MET A 1 -0.75 8.73 -10.22
C MET A 1 -1.38 7.34 -10.22
N ALA A 2 -2.24 7.03 -9.23
CA ALA A 2 -2.91 5.74 -9.10
C ALA A 2 -4.37 5.95 -8.64
N GLY A 3 -5.20 4.90 -8.74
CA GLY A 3 -6.62 4.94 -8.36
C GLY A 3 -7.52 5.63 -9.39
N GLY A 4 -8.83 5.64 -9.11
CA GLY A 4 -9.86 6.10 -10.07
C GLY A 4 -9.72 7.56 -10.51
N GLY A 5 -9.12 8.43 -9.67
CA GLY A 5 -8.92 9.85 -9.97
C GLY A 5 -8.04 10.12 -11.19
N VAL A 6 -7.23 9.14 -11.62
CA VAL A 6 -6.42 9.20 -12.85
C VAL A 6 -7.27 9.45 -14.10
N ARG A 7 -8.52 8.98 -14.13
CA ARG A 7 -9.41 9.14 -15.30
C ARG A 7 -10.04 10.53 -15.41
N ASN A 8 -9.86 11.39 -14.40
CA ASN A 8 -10.39 12.74 -14.40
C ASN A 8 -9.35 13.73 -14.98
N SER A 9 -9.50 14.05 -16.27
CA SER A 9 -8.59 14.95 -16.98
C SER A 9 -8.50 16.35 -16.36
N PHE A 10 -9.60 16.87 -15.81
CA PHE A 10 -9.58 18.17 -15.12
C PHE A 10 -8.68 18.15 -13.88
N LEU A 11 -8.77 17.09 -13.07
CA LEU A 11 -7.92 16.91 -11.88
C LEU A 11 -6.44 16.75 -12.28
N VAL A 12 -6.15 15.89 -13.26
CA VAL A 12 -4.79 15.64 -13.74
C VAL A 12 -4.13 16.92 -14.26
N ASN A 13 -4.85 17.70 -15.09
CA ASN A 13 -4.36 18.96 -15.62
C ASN A 13 -4.08 19.99 -14.51
N ARG A 14 -4.98 20.12 -13.53
CA ARG A 14 -4.76 21.01 -12.38
C ARG A 14 -3.57 20.60 -11.53
N ILE A 15 -3.36 19.31 -11.29
CA ILE A 15 -2.18 18.83 -10.55
C ILE A 15 -0.91 19.15 -11.35
N GLY A 16 -0.88 18.85 -12.65
CA GLY A 16 0.29 19.12 -13.51
C GLY A 16 0.66 20.60 -13.53
N ASN A 17 -0.33 21.49 -13.71
CA ASN A 17 -0.10 22.93 -13.71
C ASN A 17 0.45 23.46 -12.38
N ASN A 18 0.04 22.88 -11.24
CA ASN A 18 0.52 23.29 -9.92
C ASN A 18 1.91 22.74 -9.57
N LEU A 19 2.33 21.61 -10.15
CA LEU A 19 3.66 21.03 -9.92
C LEU A 19 4.76 21.69 -10.78
N GLY A 20 4.36 22.43 -11.83
CA GLY A 20 5.27 23.09 -12.76
C GLY A 20 5.93 22.13 -13.77
N SER A 21 6.67 22.69 -14.73
CA SER A 21 7.24 21.95 -15.87
C SER A 21 8.37 20.97 -15.52
N GLY A 22 8.92 21.05 -14.30
CA GLY A 22 10.00 20.17 -13.85
C GLY A 22 9.55 18.80 -13.33
N THR A 23 8.24 18.57 -13.18
CA THR A 23 7.71 17.33 -12.59
C THR A 23 6.76 16.64 -13.56
N ALA A 24 7.19 15.51 -14.11
CA ALA A 24 6.35 14.69 -14.97
C ALA A 24 5.32 13.90 -14.13
N LEU A 25 4.05 13.93 -14.57
CA LEU A 25 3.01 13.07 -14.03
C LEU A 25 2.97 11.77 -14.83
N HIS A 26 3.34 10.67 -14.17
CA HIS A 26 3.23 9.33 -14.74
C HIS A 26 2.05 8.58 -14.14
N ASN A 27 1.35 7.82 -14.96
CA ASN A 27 0.34 6.89 -14.47
C ASN A 27 0.99 5.60 -13.98
N TYR A 28 0.42 5.00 -12.93
CA TYR A 28 0.93 3.77 -12.34
C TYR A 28 0.97 2.61 -13.36
N SER A 29 0.03 2.61 -14.32
CA SER A 29 -0.01 1.68 -15.44
C SER A 29 1.13 1.87 -16.45
N GLU A 30 1.66 3.08 -16.61
CA GLU A 30 2.80 3.36 -17.48
C GLU A 30 4.09 2.72 -16.95
N LEU A 31 4.12 2.38 -15.64
CA LEU A 31 5.24 1.69 -15.01
C LEU A 31 5.15 0.16 -15.15
N GLY A 32 4.17 -0.36 -15.88
CA GLY A 32 3.94 -1.80 -16.07
C GLY A 32 3.15 -2.49 -14.96
N TRP A 33 2.57 -1.73 -14.02
CA TRP A 33 1.84 -2.27 -12.87
C TRP A 33 0.33 -2.05 -13.01
N ASN A 34 -0.46 -3.05 -12.62
CA ASN A 34 -1.91 -2.88 -12.57
C ASN A 34 -2.28 -1.98 -11.37
N ALA A 35 -2.81 -0.79 -11.67
CA ALA A 35 -3.21 0.18 -10.66
C ALA A 35 -4.33 -0.32 -9.75
N ASP A 36 -5.21 -1.19 -10.25
CA ASP A 36 -6.31 -1.78 -9.48
C ASP A 36 -5.82 -2.83 -8.48
N LEU A 37 -4.67 -3.47 -8.75
CA LEU A 37 -4.07 -4.45 -7.84
C LEU A 37 -3.24 -3.81 -6.72
N ARG A 38 -2.87 -2.53 -6.85
CA ARG A 38 -1.94 -1.88 -5.93
C ARG A 38 -2.38 -1.99 -4.47
N GLU A 39 -3.64 -1.67 -4.20
CA GLU A 39 -4.19 -1.69 -2.84
C GLU A 39 -4.38 -3.12 -2.34
N SER A 40 -4.87 -4.03 -3.18
CA SER A 40 -5.03 -5.44 -2.82
C SER A 40 -3.70 -6.12 -2.50
N VAL A 41 -2.65 -5.86 -3.28
CA VAL A 41 -1.29 -6.36 -3.01
C VAL A 41 -0.74 -5.76 -1.71
N ALA A 42 -0.98 -4.47 -1.46
CA ALA A 42 -0.59 -3.85 -0.19
C ALA A 42 -1.25 -4.55 1.01
N PHE A 43 -2.53 -4.88 0.94
CA PHE A 43 -3.21 -5.64 2.01
C PHE A 43 -2.67 -7.06 2.17
N ALA A 44 -2.33 -7.74 1.08
CA ALA A 44 -1.72 -9.08 1.13
C ALA A 44 -0.37 -9.05 1.86
N LEU A 45 0.49 -8.07 1.54
CA LEU A 45 1.77 -7.88 2.23
C LEU A 45 1.59 -7.50 3.71
N LEU A 46 0.59 -6.70 4.05
CA LEU A 46 0.27 -6.40 5.46
C LEU A 46 -0.18 -7.65 6.23
N ALA A 47 -0.90 -8.56 5.59
CA ALA A 47 -1.30 -9.83 6.20
C ALA A 47 -0.10 -10.76 6.41
N ASP A 48 0.81 -10.86 5.43
CA ASP A 48 2.06 -11.63 5.57
C ASP A 48 2.94 -11.09 6.70
N ALA A 49 3.15 -9.77 6.74
CA ALA A 49 3.87 -9.11 7.82
C ALA A 49 3.23 -9.36 9.19
N HIS A 50 1.89 -9.38 9.28
CA HIS A 50 1.18 -9.73 10.50
C HIS A 50 1.47 -11.17 10.96
N LEU A 51 1.46 -12.13 10.02
CA LEU A 51 1.75 -13.53 10.31
C LEU A 51 3.20 -13.75 10.78
N ASN A 52 4.15 -12.98 10.23
CA ASN A 52 5.56 -13.02 10.61
C ASN A 52 5.90 -12.14 11.83
N GLY A 53 4.93 -11.37 12.35
CA GLY A 53 5.14 -10.44 13.48
C GLY A 53 6.02 -9.24 13.13
N GLU A 54 6.09 -8.88 11.85
CA GLU A 54 6.92 -7.80 11.33
C GLU A 54 6.20 -6.44 11.45
N PRO A 55 6.88 -5.38 11.95
CA PRO A 55 6.31 -4.05 11.97
C PRO A 55 6.03 -3.52 10.55
N ALA A 56 4.78 -3.10 10.31
CA ALA A 56 4.35 -2.54 9.04
C ALA A 56 3.80 -1.11 9.17
N SER A 57 3.82 -0.52 10.36
CA SER A 57 3.56 0.90 10.55
C SER A 57 4.83 1.73 10.36
N TRP A 58 4.66 2.92 9.81
CA TRP A 58 5.75 3.88 9.64
C TRP A 58 5.42 5.18 10.39
N PRO A 59 6.09 5.45 11.55
CA PRO A 59 5.75 6.58 12.43
C PRO A 59 5.57 7.92 11.73
N ARG A 60 6.40 8.22 10.72
CA ARG A 60 6.34 9.49 9.99
C ARG A 60 5.06 9.65 9.15
N SER A 61 4.45 8.55 8.70
CA SER A 61 3.20 8.59 7.93
C SER A 61 1.97 8.26 8.77
N THR A 62 2.10 7.48 9.85
CA THR A 62 0.97 7.00 10.68
C THR A 62 0.83 7.72 12.02
N GLY A 63 1.86 8.44 12.48
CA GLY A 63 1.85 9.11 13.79
C GLY A 63 2.00 8.17 14.99
N SER A 64 2.36 6.89 14.78
CA SER A 64 2.60 5.96 15.89
C SER A 64 3.91 6.31 16.61
N SER A 65 3.95 6.14 17.94
CA SER A 65 5.14 6.45 18.75
C SER A 65 6.37 5.59 18.41
N HIS A 66 6.14 4.41 17.85
CA HIS A 66 7.16 3.49 17.36
C HIS A 66 6.58 2.65 16.19
N PRO A 67 7.42 1.89 15.45
CA PRO A 67 6.92 0.90 14.49
C PRO A 67 6.08 -0.18 15.19
N CYS A 68 4.99 -0.59 14.55
CA CYS A 68 4.01 -1.53 15.09
C CYS A 68 3.63 -2.59 14.04
N VAL A 69 3.36 -3.81 14.49
CA VAL A 69 2.67 -4.82 13.69
C VAL A 69 1.23 -4.37 13.49
N LEU A 70 0.75 -4.42 12.24
CA LEU A 70 -0.61 -3.99 11.87
C LEU A 70 -1.53 -5.19 11.69
N GLY A 71 -2.84 -4.96 11.80
CA GLY A 71 -3.87 -5.98 11.55
C GLY A 71 -4.30 -6.80 12.78
N LYS A 72 -5.35 -7.59 12.60
CA LYS A 72 -5.88 -8.54 13.58
C LYS A 72 -6.41 -9.77 12.85
N LEU A 73 -5.98 -10.96 13.27
CA LEU A 73 -6.55 -12.21 12.79
C LEU A 73 -7.97 -12.38 13.34
N ALA A 74 -8.93 -12.67 12.45
CA ALA A 74 -10.32 -12.96 12.80
C ALA A 74 -10.75 -14.27 12.15
N GLY A 75 -11.24 -15.23 12.95
CA GLY A 75 -12.02 -16.37 12.44
C GLY A 75 -11.31 -17.68 12.08
N ALA A 76 -10.22 -18.09 12.74
CA ALA A 76 -9.75 -19.48 12.63
C ALA A 76 -9.11 -20.02 13.92
N SER A 77 -9.49 -21.25 14.29
CA SER A 77 -8.75 -22.08 15.26
C SER A 77 -7.34 -22.36 14.75
N PHE A 78 -6.38 -22.18 15.64
CA PHE A 78 -4.95 -21.98 15.39
C PHE A 78 -4.16 -23.23 14.93
N SER A 79 -4.79 -24.36 14.58
CA SER A 79 -4.09 -25.66 14.61
C SER A 79 -3.10 -25.96 13.48
N ASN A 80 -2.93 -25.13 12.45
CA ASN A 80 -2.13 -25.51 11.26
C ASN A 80 -1.18 -24.45 10.65
N LEU A 81 -0.86 -23.34 11.34
CA LEU A 81 0.02 -22.30 10.76
C LEU A 81 1.45 -22.24 11.33
N SER A 82 1.86 -23.14 12.23
CA SER A 82 3.27 -23.29 12.58
C SER A 82 3.98 -24.25 11.61
N GLY A 83 4.49 -23.71 10.51
CA GLY A 83 5.60 -24.33 9.77
C GLY A 83 6.87 -24.44 10.64
N PRO A 84 7.81 -25.32 10.29
CA PRO A 84 8.94 -25.66 11.16
C PRO A 84 9.83 -24.45 11.42
N LYS A 85 10.10 -24.18 12.71
CA LYS A 85 11.15 -23.26 13.14
C LYS A 85 12.50 -23.96 12.97
N SER A 86 13.35 -23.47 12.06
CA SER A 86 14.76 -23.83 11.93
C SER A 86 15.59 -23.22 13.05
#